data_AF-A0A8J3C6L2-F1
#
_entry.id   AF-A0A8J3C6L2-F1
#
_cell.length_a   1.000
_cell.length_b   1.000
_cell.length_c   1.000
_cell.angle_alpha   90.00
_cell.angle_beta   90.00
_cell.angle_gamma   90.00
#
_symmetry.space_group_name_H-M   'P 1'
#
loop_
_entity.id
_entity.type
_entity.pdbx_description
1 polymer ?
#
loop_
_entity_poly.entity_id
_entity_poly.type
_entity_poly.pdbx_seq_one_letter_code
_entity_poly.pdbx_strand_id
1 'polypeptide(L)' 'MRANLGLGKAAEHVERFAAAVRDGPRWGYAQMGGEWWPVPDPRPAPAAARGGAPR' A
#
# COMPACT_ATOMS: atom_id res chain seq x y z
N MET A 1 7.00 -11.55 5.47
CA MET A 1 7.29 -10.10 5.35
C MET A 1 8.58 -9.80 6.11
N ARG A 2 9.48 -8.97 5.57
CA ARG A 2 10.71 -8.53 6.24
C ARG A 2 10.78 -7.01 6.21
N ALA A 3 11.09 -6.39 7.34
CA ALA A 3 11.28 -4.94 7.46
C ALA A 3 12.58 -4.65 8.22
N ASN A 4 13.26 -3.58 7.87
CA ASN A 4 14.48 -3.13 8.55
C ASN A 4 14.17 -1.85 9.34
N LEU A 5 14.48 -1.85 10.64
CA LEU A 5 14.36 -0.68 11.49
C LEU A 5 15.76 -0.12 11.72
N GLY A 6 15.98 1.15 11.38
CA GLY A 6 17.29 1.79 11.55
C GLY A 6 17.73 1.86 13.01
N LEU A 7 19.04 1.89 13.23
CA LEU A 7 19.63 2.09 14.56
C LEU A 7 19.15 3.42 15.18
N GLY A 8 18.88 3.43 16.48
CA GLY A 8 18.39 4.61 17.22
C GLY A 8 16.87 4.80 17.23
N LYS A 9 16.07 3.80 16.82
CA LYS A 9 14.62 3.82 17.03
C LYS A 9 14.31 3.55 18.50
N ALA A 10 13.63 4.48 19.15
CA ALA A 10 13.08 4.28 20.48
C ALA A 10 12.11 3.08 20.51
N ALA A 11 11.98 2.40 21.65
CA ALA A 11 11.15 1.20 21.80
C ALA A 11 9.70 1.43 21.38
N GLU A 12 9.18 2.63 21.65
CA GLU A 12 7.85 3.10 21.29
C GLU A 12 7.62 3.06 19.77
N HIS A 13 8.66 3.31 18.97
CA HIS A 13 8.57 3.24 17.51
C HIS A 13 8.48 1.81 17.00
N VAL A 14 9.15 0.87 17.68
CA VAL A 14 9.07 -0.56 17.36
C VAL A 14 7.69 -1.09 17.71
N GLU A 15 7.19 -0.75 18.89
CA GLU A 15 5.84 -1.15 19.34
C GLU A 15 4.75 -0.60 18.42
N ARG A 16 4.85 0.69 18.05
CA ARG A 16 3.94 1.30 17.08
C ARG A 16 3.96 0.58 15.72
N PHE A 17 5.15 0.19 15.25
CA PHE A 17 5.27 -0.57 14.00
C PHE A 17 4.65 -1.96 14.13
N ALA A 18 4.93 -2.68 15.21
CA ALA A 18 4.37 -4.02 15.44
C ALA A 18 2.84 -3.98 15.57
N ALA A 19 2.27 -2.95 16.22
CA ALA A 19 0.83 -2.74 16.29
C ALA A 19 0.23 -2.52 14.88
N ALA A 20 0.81 -1.61 14.09
CA ALA A 20 0.34 -1.34 12.73
C ALA A 20 0.41 -2.57 11.81
N VAL A 21 1.42 -3.44 11.98
CA VAL A 21 1.53 -4.70 11.23
C VAL A 21 0.42 -5.68 11.64
N ARG A 22 0.08 -5.77 12.92
CA ARG A 22 -1.03 -6.62 13.40
C ARG A 22 -2.38 -6.15 12.90
N ASP A 23 -2.60 -4.83 12.87
CA ASP A 23 -3.85 -4.24 12.37
C ASP A 23 -3.98 -4.39 10.84
N GLY A 24 -2.85 -4.56 10.16
CA GLY A 24 -2.78 -4.77 8.73
C GLY A 24 -3.05 -3.49 7.92
N PRO A 25 -2.65 -3.48 6.63
CA PRO A 25 -3.01 -2.40 5.73
C PRO A 25 -4.53 -2.37 5.53
N ARG A 26 -5.17 -1.24 5.87
CA ARG A 26 -6.61 -1.03 5.66
C ARG A 26 -6.99 -0.73 4.21
N TRP A 27 -6.02 -0.52 3.33
CA TRP A 27 -6.30 -0.30 1.92
C TRP A 27 -6.69 -1.60 1.24
N GLY A 28 -7.88 -1.60 0.65
CA GLY A 28 -8.30 -2.65 -0.26
C GLY A 28 -7.43 -2.59 -1.51
N TYR A 29 -7.14 -3.74 -2.08
CA TYR A 29 -6.53 -3.85 -3.39
C TYR A 29 -7.47 -4.64 -4.29
N ALA A 30 -7.64 -4.18 -5.52
CA ALA A 30 -8.38 -4.89 -6.55
C ALA A 30 -7.47 -5.12 -7.76
N GLN A 31 -7.66 -6.26 -8.40
CA GLN A 31 -6.97 -6.56 -9.64
C GLN A 31 -7.67 -5.82 -10.78
N MET A 32 -6.98 -4.89 -11.44
CA MET A 32 -7.49 -4.11 -12.58
C MET A 32 -6.49 -4.23 -13.73
N GLY A 33 -6.91 -4.85 -14.84
CA GLY A 33 -6.04 -5.06 -16.00
C GLY A 33 -4.82 -5.95 -15.71
N GLY A 34 -4.96 -6.92 -14.80
CA GLY A 34 -3.87 -7.83 -14.39
C GLY A 34 -2.92 -7.27 -13.32
N GLU A 35 -3.01 -5.98 -13.02
CA GLU A 35 -2.21 -5.30 -12.01
C GLU A 35 -3.00 -5.10 -10.71
N TRP A 36 -2.33 -5.08 -9.56
CA TRP A 36 -2.98 -4.78 -8.28
C TRP A 36 -3.00 -3.27 -8.02
N TRP A 37 -4.20 -2.73 -7.83
CA TRP A 37 -4.41 -1.30 -7.59
C TRP A 37 -5.09 -1.07 -6.24
N PRO A 38 -4.69 -0.04 -5.47
CA PRO A 38 -5.38 0.32 -4.24
C PRO A 38 -6.80 0.82 -4.55
N VAL A 39 -7.74 0.56 -3.65
CA VAL A 39 -9.14 0.96 -3.76
C VAL A 39 -9.60 1.63 -2.46
N PRO A 40 -10.00 2.93 -2.50
CA PRO A 40 -9.87 3.85 -3.64
C PRO A 40 -8.40 4.23 -3.89
N ASP A 41 -7.98 4.38 -5.15
CA ASP A 41 -6.66 4.92 -5.48
C ASP A 41 -6.70 6.46 -5.34
N PRO A 42 -6.00 7.07 -4.37
CA PRO A 42 -5.99 8.52 -4.22
C PRO A 42 -5.11 9.21 -5.27
N ARG A 43 -4.33 8.45 -6.05
CA ARG A 43 -3.44 9.02 -7.07
C ARG A 43 -4.29 9.48 -8.26
N PRO A 44 -3.95 10.63 -8.88
CA PRO A 44 -4.58 11.02 -10.13
C PRO A 44 -4.35 9.94 -11.18
N ALA A 45 -5.42 9.57 -11.89
CA ALA A 45 -5.35 8.57 -12.95
C ALA A 45 -4.24 8.95 -13.94
N PRO A 46 -3.33 8.01 -14.30
CA PRO A 46 -2.30 8.27 -15.29
C PRO A 46 -2.92 8.77 -16.59
N ALA A 47 -2.24 9.65 -17.34
CA ALA A 47 -2.77 10.20 -18.60
C ALA A 47 -3.18 9.09 -19.60
N ALA A 48 -2.49 7.95 -19.57
CA ALA A 48 -2.80 6.77 -20.38
C ALA A 48 -4.09 6.02 -19.97
N ALA A 49 -4.58 6.22 -18.74
CA ALA A 49 -5.80 5.55 -18.23
C ALA A 49 -7.10 6.25 -18.68
N ARG A 50 -7.04 7.39 -19.39
CA ARG A 50 -8.21 8.08 -19.95
C ARG A 50 -8.79 7.45 -21.22
N GLY A 51 -8.12 6.45 -21.78
CA GLY A 51 -8.63 5.69 -22.92
C GLY A 51 -8.85 4.25 -22.49
N GLY A 52 -10.09 3.89 -22.17
CA GLY A 52 -10.44 2.48 -22.06
C GLY A 52 -10.05 1.75 -23.34
N ALA A 53 -9.39 0.59 -23.20
CA ALA A 53 -9.25 -0.35 -24.30
C ALA A 53 -9.32 -1.78 -23.74
N PRO A 54 -10.17 -2.65 -24.31
CA PRO A 54 -10.32 -4.03 -23.89
C PRO A 54 -9.14 -4.86 -24.38
N ARG A 55 -8.68 -5.82 -23.57
CA ARG A 55 -8.22 -7.15 -23.97
C ARG A 55 -8.44 -8.14 -22.85
#